data_AF-A0A3D6DPY9-F1
#
_entry.id   AF-A0A3D6DPY9-F1
#
_cell.length_a   1.000
_cell.length_b   1.000
_cell.length_c   1.000
_cell.angle_alpha   90.00
_cell.angle_beta   90.00
_cell.angle_gamma   90.00
#
_symmetry.space_group_name_H-M   'P 1'
#
loop_
_entity.id
_entity.type
_entity.pdbx_description
1 polymer ?
#
loop_
_entity_poly.entity_id
_entity_poly.type
_entity_poly.pdbx_seq_one_letter_code
_entity_poly.pdbx_strand_id
1 'polypeptide(L)' 'MHWNSLGEFLAMGNHGLYVWGSVVVMAVLMVAEPMLLLRGRKTLLERLKRQYRAERSEATRARAVSNHRSTA' A
#
# COMPACT_ATOMS: atom_id res chain seq x y z
N MET A 1 22.10 -20.16 32.14
CA MET A 1 21.97 -19.24 30.99
C MET A 1 20.62 -19.51 30.35
N HIS A 2 19.66 -18.58 30.38
CA HIS A 2 18.51 -18.47 29.47
C HIS A 2 17.79 -17.16 29.82
N TRP A 3 17.60 -16.29 28.82
CA TRP A 3 17.04 -14.93 28.92
C TRP A 3 15.91 -14.76 29.93
N ASN A 4 16.06 -13.85 30.90
CA ASN A 4 15.03 -13.66 31.92
C ASN A 4 14.02 -12.53 31.64
N SER A 5 14.28 -11.54 30.77
CA SER A 5 13.22 -10.57 30.42
C SER A 5 13.62 -9.56 29.35
N LEU A 6 12.84 -9.45 28.27
CA LEU A 6 12.81 -8.24 27.44
C LEU A 6 12.19 -7.05 28.19
N GLY A 7 11.38 -7.33 29.23
CA GLY A 7 10.76 -6.36 30.11
C GLY A 7 11.74 -5.67 31.07
N GLU A 8 12.79 -6.36 31.53
CA GLU A 8 13.84 -5.74 32.39
C GLU A 8 14.72 -4.77 31.60
N PHE A 9 15.00 -5.05 30.32
CA PHE A 9 15.67 -4.12 29.42
C PHE A 9 14.81 -2.89 29.06
N LEU A 10 13.49 -3.07 28.99
CA LEU A 10 12.53 -1.94 28.90
C LEU A 10 12.51 -1.11 30.18
N ALA A 11 12.55 -1.78 31.34
CA ALA A 11 12.42 -1.18 32.66
C ALA A 11 13.73 -0.55 33.19
N MET A 12 14.88 -0.84 32.56
CA MET A 12 16.14 -0.13 32.79
C MET A 12 16.08 1.25 32.11
N GLY A 13 15.22 2.11 32.67
CA GLY A 13 14.61 3.29 32.03
C GLY A 13 15.54 4.36 31.47
N ASN A 14 16.86 4.26 31.69
CA ASN A 14 17.85 5.19 31.15
C ASN A 14 18.59 4.69 29.90
N HIS A 15 18.59 3.38 29.60
CA HIS A 15 19.28 2.82 28.42
C HIS A 15 18.31 2.27 27.37
N GLY A 16 17.14 1.81 27.81
CA GLY A 16 16.07 1.37 26.90
C GLY A 16 15.67 2.46 25.91
N LEU A 17 15.58 3.72 26.34
CA LEU A 17 15.19 4.85 25.49
C LEU A 17 16.07 5.03 24.24
N TYR A 18 17.39 4.80 24.34
CA TYR A 18 18.30 4.92 23.19
C TYR A 18 18.16 3.76 22.20
N VAL A 19 17.96 2.54 22.71
CA VAL A 19 17.75 1.35 21.90
C VAL A 19 16.41 1.46 21.17
N TRP A 20 15.34 1.77 21.90
CA TRP A 20 14.02 1.97 21.33
C TRP A 20 13.97 3.16 20.39
N GLY A 21 14.65 4.27 20.72
CA GLY A 21 14.79 5.41 19.82
C GLY A 21 15.43 5.00 18.49
N SER A 22 16.52 4.25 18.52
CA SER A 22 17.21 3.80 17.31
C SER A 22 16.38 2.79 16.48
N VAL A 23 15.72 1.84 17.15
CA VAL A 23 14.83 0.86 16.51
C VAL A 23 13.62 1.54 15.88
N VAL A 24 13.01 2.51 16.58
CA VAL A 24 11.89 3.31 16.05
C VAL A 24 12.36 4.16 14.87
N VAL A 25 13.51 4.83 14.95
CA VAL A 25 14.07 5.61 13.84
C VAL A 25 14.32 4.72 12.62
N MET A 26 14.91 3.54 12.80
CA MET A 26 15.14 2.58 11.72
C MET A 26 13.81 2.08 11.11
N ALA A 27 12.82 1.73 11.94
CA ALA A 27 11.50 1.33 11.47
C ALA A 27 10.80 2.45 10.69
N VAL A 28 10.93 3.69 11.15
CA VAL A 28 10.41 4.87 10.45
C VAL A 28 11.08 5.04 9.08
N LEU A 29 12.40 4.93 8.99
CA LEU A 29 13.11 5.00 7.70
C LEU A 29 12.66 3.90 6.74
N MET A 30 12.56 2.67 7.24
CA MET A 30 12.12 1.51 6.46
C MET A 30 10.66 1.64 6.00
N VAL A 31 9.81 2.36 6.74
CA VAL A 31 8.41 2.61 6.37
C VAL A 31 8.25 3.87 5.51
N ALA A 32 9.12 4.86 5.65
CA ALA A 32 9.06 6.11 4.91
C ALA A 32 9.15 5.87 3.40
N GLU A 33 10.13 5.08 2.95
CA GLU A 33 10.32 4.75 1.53
C GLU A 33 9.08 4.07 0.90
N PRO A 34 8.54 2.95 1.44
CA PRO A 34 7.36 2.33 0.89
C PRO A 34 6.14 3.24 1.00
N MET A 35 6.02 4.10 2.02
CA MET A 35 4.90 5.03 2.14
C MET A 35 4.90 6.08 1.02
N LEU A 36 6.07 6.61 0.64
CA LEU A 36 6.19 7.50 -0.52
C LEU A 36 5.91 6.75 -1.83
N LEU A 37 6.42 5.53 -1.99
CA LEU A 37 6.14 4.67 -3.14
C LEU A 37 4.64 4.33 -3.26
N LEU A 38 3.98 3.99 -2.15
CA LEU A 38 2.55 3.68 -2.07
C LEU A 38 1.69 4.90 -2.47
N ARG A 39 2.10 6.11 -2.08
CA ARG A 39 1.44 7.35 -2.54
C ARG A 39 1.54 7.51 -4.06
N GLY A 40 2.69 7.24 -4.67
CA GLY A 40 2.85 7.24 -6.13
C GLY A 40 2.03 6.16 -6.84
N ARG A 41 1.96 4.96 -6.25
CA ARG A 41 1.19 3.82 -6.81
C ARG A 41 -0.31 4.10 -6.86
N LYS A 42 -0.87 4.82 -5.88
CA LYS A 42 -2.29 5.22 -5.89
C LYS A 42 -2.63 6.06 -7.13
N THR A 43 -1.75 7.00 -7.49
CA THR A 43 -1.94 7.86 -8.68
C THR A 43 -1.90 7.05 -9.98
N LEU A 44 -1.00 6.07 -10.09
CA LEU A 44 -0.95 5.16 -11.25
C LEU A 44 -2.24 4.32 -11.31
N LEU A 45 -2.61 3.67 -10.20
CA LEU A 45 -3.80 2.82 -10.12
C LEU A 45 -5.08 3.57 -10.47
N GLU A 46 -5.22 4.83 -10.04
CA GLU A 46 -6.36 5.66 -10.41
C GLU A 46 -6.41 5.95 -11.90
N ARG A 47 -5.26 6.24 -12.53
CA ARG A 47 -5.18 6.43 -13.98
C ARG A 47 -5.54 5.15 -14.74
N LEU A 48 -5.01 4.02 -14.31
CA LEU A 48 -5.28 2.71 -14.93
C LEU A 48 -6.76 2.31 -14.76
N LYS A 49 -7.34 2.58 -13.59
CA LYS A 49 -8.76 2.30 -13.30
C LYS A 49 -9.70 3.18 -14.14
N ARG A 50 -9.30 4.40 -14.48
CA ARG A 50 -10.05 5.26 -15.41
C ARG A 50 -10.00 4.72 -16.84
N GLN A 51 -8.84 4.29 -17.31
CA GLN A 51 -8.70 3.69 -18.65
C GLN A 51 -9.52 2.41 -18.79
N TYR A 52 -9.42 1.51 -17.80
CA TYR A 52 -10.19 0.26 -17.80
C TYR A 52 -11.72 0.48 -17.82
N ARG A 53 -12.21 1.55 -17.17
CA ARG A 53 -13.64 1.91 -17.20
C ARG A 53 -14.09 2.40 -18.58
N ALA A 54 -13.25 3.16 -19.28
CA ALA A 54 -13.55 3.64 -20.62
C ALA A 54 -13.65 2.47 -21.61
N GLU A 55 -12.64 1.59 -21.63
CA GLU A 55 -12.61 0.41 -22.51
C GLU A 55 -13.79 -0.53 -22.26
N ARG A 56 -14.15 -0.77 -20.99
CA ARG A 56 -15.31 -1.61 -20.65
C ARG A 56 -16.63 -1.02 -21.14
N SER A 57 -16.77 0.31 -21.09
CA SER A 57 -17.97 0.99 -21.58
C SER A 57 -18.09 0.92 -23.10
N GLU A 58 -16.98 1.04 -23.82
CA GLU A 58 -16.92 0.92 -25.27
C GLU A 58 -17.20 -0.51 -25.73
N ALA A 59 -16.61 -1.52 -25.08
CA ALA A 59 -16.89 -2.93 -25.35
C ALA A 59 -18.37 -3.28 -25.14
N THR A 60 -19.01 -2.70 -24.11
CA THR A 60 -20.44 -2.91 -23.84
C THR A 60 -21.31 -2.21 -24.90
N ARG A 61 -20.96 -0.99 -25.31
CA ARG A 61 -21.67 -0.25 -26.37
C ARG A 61 -21.54 -0.93 -27.74
N ALA A 62 -20.33 -1.38 -28.10
CA ALA A 62 -20.09 -2.10 -29.36
C ALA A 62 -20.94 -3.38 -29.45
N ARG A 63 -21.06 -4.12 -28.33
CA ARG A 63 -21.89 -5.32 -28.23
C ARG A 63 -23.39 -5.04 -28.29
N ALA A 64 -23.85 -3.92 -27.72
CA ALA A 64 -25.24 -3.48 -27.84
C ALA A 64 -25.60 -3.10 -29.29
N VAL A 65 -24.71 -2.40 -29.99
CA VAL A 65 -24.90 -2.02 -31.40
C VAL A 65 -24.92 -3.23 -32.33
N SER A 66 -24.05 -4.21 -32.10
CA SER A 66 -24.05 -5.45 -32.90
C SER A 66 -25.32 -6.27 -32.68
N ASN A 67 -25.82 -6.32 -31.45
CA ASN A 67 -27.03 -7.06 -31.11
C ASN A 67 -28.27 -6.46 -31.78
N HIS A 68 -28.38 -5.13 -31.81
CA HIS A 68 -29.49 -4.45 -32.45
C HIS A 68 -29.52 -4.61 -33.99
N ARG A 69 -28.34 -4.76 -34.61
CA ARG A 69 -28.20 -5.00 -36.06
C ARG A 69 -28.55 -6.43 -36.48
N SER A 70 -28.55 -7.38 -35.56
CA SER A 70 -28.91 -8.79 -35.83
C SER A 70 -30.41 -9.07 -35.67
N THR A 71 -31.16 -8.13 -35.11
CA THR A 71 -32.61 -8.25 -34.82
C THR A 71 -33.50 -7.49 -35.81
N ALA A 72 -32.90 -6.86 -36.84
CA ALA A 72 -33.57 -6.17 -37.93
C ALA A 72 -33.25 -6.89 -39.25
#